data_AF-A0A133VEJ7-F1
#
_entry.id   AF-A0A133VEJ7-F1
#
_cell.length_a   1.000
_cell.length_b   1.000
_cell.length_c   1.000
_cell.angle_alpha   90.00
_cell.angle_beta   90.00
_cell.angle_gamma   90.00
#
_symmetry.space_group_name_H-M   'P 1'
#
loop_
_entity.id
_entity.type
_entity.pdbx_description
1 polymer ?
#
loop_
_entity_poly.entity_id
_entity_poly.type
_entity_poly.pdbx_seq_one_letter_code
_entity_poly.pdbx_strand_id
1 'polypeptide(L)'
;TIVDDPKDIDQGIAVVSETSDMNHNKILVLQNGANSQGLKEIESDNGLSDAKSVIVFGDKIKSIPEVKKIIHFTSRKNEITESSDLVIPIRSWLEKKGTMINLTLSD
;
A
#
# COMPACT_ATOMS: atom_id res chain seq x y z
N THR A 1 3.16 -15.24 2.43
CA THR A 1 2.66 -14.27 3.42
C THR A 1 3.01 -12.89 2.93
N ILE A 2 2.11 -11.92 3.07
CA ILE A 2 2.39 -10.52 2.68
C ILE A 2 3.21 -9.89 3.80
N VAL A 3 4.36 -9.31 3.48
CA VAL A 3 5.30 -8.76 4.47
C VAL A 3 5.11 -7.24 4.57
N ASP A 4 4.87 -6.74 5.78
CA ASP A 4 4.60 -5.32 6.04
C ASP A 4 5.88 -4.52 6.36
N ASP A 5 6.99 -5.14 6.82
CA ASP A 5 8.30 -4.51 7.08
C ASP A 5 9.44 -5.24 6.34
N PRO A 6 10.32 -4.56 5.57
CA PRO A 6 11.49 -5.18 4.95
C PRO A 6 12.50 -5.81 5.94
N LYS A 7 12.40 -5.57 7.25
CA LYS A 7 13.18 -6.32 8.26
C LYS A 7 12.58 -7.68 8.62
N ASP A 8 11.34 -7.94 8.23
CA ASP A 8 10.64 -9.21 8.42
C ASP A 8 10.81 -10.17 7.22
N ILE A 9 11.79 -9.90 6.33
CA ILE A 9 12.10 -10.70 5.16
C ILE A 9 12.82 -11.99 5.56
N ASP A 10 12.05 -12.95 6.07
CA ASP A 10 12.37 -14.38 6.02
C ASP A 10 11.66 -15.07 4.83
N GLN A 11 10.83 -14.35 4.06
CA GLN A 11 9.98 -14.91 2.99
C GLN A 11 10.03 -14.09 1.67
N GLY A 12 11.21 -13.93 1.08
CA GLY A 12 11.35 -13.52 -0.34
C GLY A 12 11.22 -14.71 -1.31
N ILE A 13 10.95 -14.47 -2.59
CA ILE A 13 11.08 -15.50 -3.63
C ILE A 13 12.42 -15.33 -4.33
N ALA A 14 13.31 -16.31 -4.18
CA ALA A 14 14.52 -16.41 -4.98
C ALA A 14 14.15 -16.99 -6.36
N VAL A 15 14.43 -16.26 -7.43
CA VAL A 15 14.24 -16.73 -8.81
C VAL A 15 15.58 -17.22 -9.34
N VAL A 16 15.71 -18.54 -9.47
CA VAL A 16 16.89 -19.18 -10.07
C VAL A 16 16.51 -19.62 -11.49
N SER A 17 17.29 -19.20 -12.49
CA SER A 17 17.10 -19.55 -13.90
C SER A 17 18.32 -20.31 -14.42
N GLU A 18 18.21 -21.10 -15.48
CA GLU A 18 19.37 -21.81 -16.06
C GLU A 18 20.50 -20.85 -16.49
N THR A 19 20.21 -19.57 -16.72
CA THR A 19 21.19 -18.52 -17.05
C THR A 19 21.60 -17.65 -15.86
N SER A 20 21.10 -17.92 -14.65
CA SER A 20 21.54 -17.16 -13.46
C SER A 20 22.87 -17.69 -12.99
N ASP A 21 23.93 -16.90 -13.14
CA ASP A 21 25.23 -17.16 -12.50
C ASP A 21 25.00 -17.43 -11.01
N MET A 22 25.70 -18.44 -10.45
CA MET A 22 25.58 -18.91 -9.05
C MET A 22 25.85 -17.83 -7.97
N ASN A 23 26.12 -16.58 -8.37
CA ASN A 23 26.36 -15.41 -7.51
C ASN A 23 25.21 -14.37 -7.54
N HIS A 24 23.98 -14.78 -7.86
CA HIS A 24 22.83 -13.86 -7.82
C HIS A 24 22.28 -13.71 -6.40
N ASN A 25 22.67 -12.64 -5.71
CA ASN A 25 22.15 -12.25 -4.39
C ASN A 25 20.82 -11.48 -4.45
N LYS A 26 20.27 -11.26 -5.64
CA LYS A 26 19.10 -10.39 -5.79
C LYS A 26 17.81 -11.14 -5.46
N ILE A 27 17.12 -10.70 -4.40
CA ILE A 27 15.86 -11.29 -3.95
C ILE A 27 14.70 -10.38 -4.40
N LEU A 28 13.65 -10.98 -4.98
CA LEU A 28 12.39 -10.28 -5.22
C LEU A 28 11.58 -10.25 -3.93
N VAL A 29 11.30 -9.04 -3.45
CA VAL A 29 10.51 -8.82 -2.23
C VAL A 29 9.05 -8.61 -2.63
N LEU A 30 8.16 -9.51 -2.20
CA LEU A 30 6.72 -9.34 -2.41
C LEU A 30 6.16 -8.31 -1.43
N GLN A 31 5.54 -7.25 -1.94
CA GLN A 31 5.01 -6.14 -1.12
C GLN A 31 3.48 -6.12 -1.10
N ASN A 32 2.91 -5.51 -0.04
CA ASN A 32 1.47 -5.31 0.08
C ASN A 32 1.00 -4.14 -0.81
N GLY A 33 0.46 -4.44 -1.98
CA GLY A 33 -0.07 -3.46 -2.91
C GLY A 33 0.90 -3.08 -4.03
N ALA A 34 0.34 -2.80 -5.21
CA ALA A 34 1.08 -2.69 -6.47
C ALA A 34 2.05 -1.50 -6.58
N ASN A 35 1.87 -0.45 -5.77
CA ASN A 35 2.70 0.76 -5.78
C ASN A 35 3.21 1.11 -4.36
N SER A 36 3.40 0.11 -3.51
CA SER A 36 3.83 0.29 -2.12
C SER A 36 5.22 0.95 -2.03
N GLN A 37 6.15 0.58 -2.92
CA GLN A 37 7.46 1.24 -2.99
C GLN A 37 7.37 2.74 -3.28
N GLY A 38 6.55 3.14 -4.25
CA GLY A 38 6.37 4.55 -4.59
C GLY A 38 5.69 5.37 -3.49
N LEU A 39 4.99 4.71 -2.56
CA LEU A 39 4.38 5.38 -1.40
C LEU A 39 5.36 5.58 -0.24
N LYS A 40 6.29 4.64 -0.01
CA LYS A 40 7.32 4.76 1.05
C LYS A 40 8.20 5.99 0.90
N GLU A 41 8.46 6.42 -0.34
CA GLU A 41 9.22 7.65 -0.63
C GLU A 41 8.47 8.92 -0.22
N ILE A 42 7.17 8.81 0.09
CA ILE A 42 6.24 9.92 0.34
C ILE A 42 5.67 9.86 1.76
N GLU A 43 5.92 8.79 2.53
CA GLU A 43 5.36 8.63 3.87
C GLU A 43 5.88 9.71 4.83
N SER A 44 4.96 10.58 5.28
CA SER A 44 5.19 11.44 6.43
C SER A 44 4.63 10.76 7.67
N ASP A 45 5.53 10.49 8.60
CA ASP A 45 5.25 9.82 9.86
C ASP A 45 4.57 10.80 10.83
N ASN A 46 3.25 10.98 10.76
CA ASN A 46 2.54 11.91 11.66
C ASN A 46 1.07 11.53 11.96
N GLY A 47 0.80 11.23 13.24
CA GLY A 47 -0.29 11.87 14.00
C GLY A 47 -1.73 11.39 13.79
N LEU A 48 -1.98 10.10 13.57
CA LEU A 48 -3.36 9.59 13.43
C LEU A 48 -4.22 9.75 14.70
N SER A 49 -3.60 9.79 15.88
CA SER A 49 -4.29 9.80 17.19
C SER A 49 -5.01 11.09 17.52
N ASP A 50 -4.50 12.24 17.06
CA ASP A 50 -5.02 13.58 17.40
C ASP A 50 -5.88 14.17 16.28
N ALA A 51 -6.11 13.40 15.21
CA ALA A 51 -6.81 13.86 14.03
C ALA A 51 -8.31 14.08 14.32
N LYS A 52 -8.79 15.32 14.10
CA LYS A 52 -10.23 15.63 14.12
C LYS A 52 -10.96 15.13 12.88
N SER A 53 -10.22 14.86 11.80
CA SER A 53 -10.75 14.36 10.53
C SER A 53 -9.70 13.52 9.84
N VAL A 54 -10.12 12.44 9.19
CA VAL A 54 -9.23 11.55 8.43
C VAL A 54 -9.68 11.49 6.98
N ILE A 55 -8.70 11.59 6.07
CA ILE A 55 -8.89 11.33 4.65
C ILE A 55 -8.43 9.91 4.37
N VAL A 56 -9.36 9.06 3.93
CA VAL A 56 -9.08 7.67 3.62
C VAL A 56 -9.02 7.47 2.11
N PHE A 57 -7.94 6.85 1.63
CA PHE A 57 -7.81 6.37 0.26
C PHE A 57 -7.83 4.84 0.25
N GLY A 58 -8.70 4.23 -0.55
CA GLY A 58 -8.77 2.79 -0.74
C GLY A 58 -9.79 2.08 0.15
N ASP A 59 -9.69 0.75 0.24
CA ASP A 59 -10.80 -0.09 0.72
C ASP A 59 -10.50 -0.90 1.96
N LYS A 60 -9.29 -0.81 2.49
CA LYS A 60 -8.84 -1.55 3.67
C LYS A 60 -8.02 -0.63 4.54
N ILE A 61 -8.43 -0.49 5.80
CA ILE A 61 -7.66 0.20 6.83
C ILE A 61 -7.68 -0.68 8.08
N LYS A 62 -6.52 -0.87 8.72
CA LYS A 62 -6.38 -1.78 9.87
C LYS A 62 -7.19 -1.29 11.07
N SER A 63 -7.24 0.03 11.27
CA SER A 63 -8.09 0.68 12.25
C SER A 63 -8.40 2.10 11.79
N ILE A 64 -9.66 2.51 11.93
CA ILE A 64 -10.03 3.93 11.87
C ILE A 64 -10.04 4.40 13.32
N PRO A 65 -9.21 5.39 13.70
CA PRO A 65 -9.29 5.95 15.04
C PRO A 65 -10.70 6.51 15.28
N GLU A 66 -11.09 6.67 16.54
CA GLU A 66 -12.38 7.25 16.90
C GLU A 66 -12.37 8.76 16.56
N VAL A 67 -12.59 9.07 15.29
CA VAL A 67 -12.44 10.41 14.72
C VAL A 67 -13.80 11.03 14.45
N LYS A 68 -13.86 12.36 14.55
CA LYS A 68 -15.11 13.10 14.40
C LYS A 68 -15.62 13.19 12.96
N LYS A 69 -14.74 13.03 11.97
CA LYS A 69 -15.10 13.07 10.55
C LYS A 69 -14.23 12.14 9.70
N ILE A 70 -14.86 11.39 8.80
CA ILE A 70 -14.23 10.51 7.83
C ILE A 70 -14.61 10.99 6.42
N ILE A 71 -13.60 11.33 5.63
CA ILE A 71 -13.75 11.66 4.20
C ILE A 71 -13.11 10.54 3.40
N HIS A 72 -13.91 9.83 2.62
CA HIS A 72 -13.47 8.62 1.94
C HIS A 72 -13.47 8.76 0.43
N PHE A 73 -12.32 8.49 -0.19
CA PHE A 73 -12.14 8.45 -1.64
C PHE A 73 -12.09 6.99 -2.11
N THR A 74 -13.12 6.56 -2.83
CA THR A 74 -13.18 5.18 -3.36
C THR A 74 -13.95 5.08 -4.68
N SER A 75 -13.73 4.00 -5.42
CA SER A 75 -14.49 3.64 -6.62
C SER A 75 -15.60 2.60 -6.34
N ARG A 76 -15.74 2.11 -5.11
CA ARG A 76 -16.68 1.03 -4.74
C ARG A 76 -17.18 1.14 -3.30
N LYS A 77 -18.36 0.58 -3.03
CA LYS A 77 -18.93 0.50 -1.67
C LYS A 77 -18.16 -0.51 -0.83
N ASN A 78 -17.90 -0.18 0.44
CA ASN A 78 -17.28 -1.05 1.45
C ASN A 78 -17.66 -0.58 2.88
N GLU A 79 -17.15 -1.24 3.92
CA GLU A 79 -17.43 -0.92 5.33
C GLU A 79 -17.01 0.52 5.71
N ILE A 80 -15.95 1.05 5.09
CA ILE A 80 -15.48 2.42 5.32
C ILE A 80 -16.50 3.43 4.75
N THR A 81 -17.05 3.17 3.55
CA THR A 81 -18.07 4.06 2.97
C THR A 81 -19.33 4.16 3.84
N GLU A 82 -19.69 3.10 4.56
CA GLU A 82 -20.89 3.08 5.41
C GLU A 82 -20.71 3.88 6.70
N SER A 83 -19.47 4.01 7.17
CA SER A 83 -19.10 4.79 8.34
C SER A 83 -18.60 6.21 8.01
N SER A 84 -18.58 6.58 6.72
CA SER A 84 -18.04 7.86 6.26
C SER A 84 -19.06 8.99 6.30
N ASP A 85 -18.64 10.18 6.73
CA ASP A 85 -19.44 11.40 6.65
C ASP A 85 -19.57 11.91 5.20
N LEU A 86 -18.53 11.69 4.40
CA LEU A 86 -18.49 12.09 2.99
C LEU A 86 -17.78 11.04 2.16
N VAL A 87 -18.41 10.61 1.07
CA VAL A 87 -17.82 9.71 0.08
C VAL A 87 -17.62 10.44 -1.23
N ILE A 88 -16.37 10.48 -1.71
CA ILE A 88 -15.99 11.08 -2.98
C ILE A 88 -15.66 9.95 -3.97
N PRO A 89 -16.48 9.74 -5.02
CA PRO A 89 -16.21 8.71 -6.00
C PRO A 89 -14.96 9.06 -6.80
N ILE A 90 -14.01 8.12 -6.87
CA ILE A 90 -12.81 8.23 -7.70
C ILE A 90 -12.76 7.13 -8.74
N ARG A 91 -12.02 7.39 -9.82
CA ARG A 91 -11.75 6.40 -10.86
C ARG A 91 -10.84 5.27 -10.36
N SER A 92 -11.03 4.08 -10.92
CA SER A 92 -10.12 2.96 -10.74
C SER A 92 -8.74 3.28 -11.30
N TRP A 93 -7.70 2.60 -10.82
CA TRP A 93 -6.35 2.72 -11.35
C TRP A 93 -6.27 2.33 -12.84
N LEU A 94 -7.16 1.44 -13.30
CA LEU A 94 -7.30 1.05 -14.72
C LEU A 94 -7.68 2.22 -15.64
N GLU A 95 -8.29 3.26 -15.09
CA GLU A 95 -8.81 4.42 -15.84
C GLU A 95 -7.93 5.66 -15.66
N LYS A 96 -6.86 5.55 -14.87
CA LYS A 96 -5.95 6.65 -14.53
C LYS A 96 -4.71 6.62 -15.44
N LYS A 97 -4.21 7.81 -15.76
CA LYS A 97 -2.88 7.98 -16.35
C LYS A 97 -1.91 8.33 -15.22
N GLY A 98 -0.79 7.62 -15.12
CA GLY A 98 0.21 7.82 -14.09
C GLY A 98 1.34 6.80 -14.18
N THR A 99 2.26 6.86 -13.23
CA THR A 99 3.40 5.94 -13.12
C THR A 99 3.28 5.17 -11.81
N MET A 100 3.72 3.91 -11.82
CA MET A 100 3.89 3.09 -10.63
C MET A 100 5.33 2.60 -10.56
N ILE A 101 5.85 2.42 -9.34
CA ILE A 101 7.14 1.80 -9.09
C ILE A 101 6.88 0.32 -8.75
N ASN A 102 7.49 -0.56 -9.54
CA ASN A 102 7.37 -2.01 -9.36
C ASN A 102 8.27 -2.52 -8.21
N LEU A 103 8.19 -3.80 -7.89
CA LEU A 103 8.98 -4.46 -6.85
C LEU A 103 10.49 -4.18 -7.00
N THR A 104 11.15 -3.99 -5.87
CA THR A 104 12.61 -3.80 -5.80
C THR A 104 13.33 -5.12 -5.59
N LEU A 105 14.58 -5.17 -6.05
CA LEU A 105 15.53 -6.22 -5.72
C LEU A 105 16.27 -5.80 -4.44
N SER A 106 16.35 -6.66 -3.43
CA SER A 106 17.23 -6.45 -2.28
C SER A 106 18.57 -7.14 -2.51
N ASP A 107 19.65 -6.50 -2.07
CA ASP A 107 21.02 -7.04 -2.04
C ASP A 107 21.28 -7.91 -0.80
#